data_AF-A0A2T2SD11-F1
#
_entry.id   AF-A0A2T2SD11-F1
#
_cell.length_a   1.000
_cell.length_b   1.000
_cell.length_c   1.000
_cell.angle_alpha   90.00
_cell.angle_beta   90.00
_cell.angle_gamma   90.00
#
_symmetry.space_group_name_H-M   'P 1'
#
loop_
_entity.id
_entity.type
_entity.pdbx_description
1 polymer ?
#
loop_
_entity_poly.entity_id
_entity_poly.type
_entity_poly.pdbx_seq_one_letter_code
_entity_poly.pdbx_strand_id
1 'polypeptide(L)'
;MSMRRFRIFLAFLLCASLLSLVPRSAAAQSAQSIAEKMKAQYQDQLENVDNYVVETSMYTSYRRKVMKDGAPALETEVKMTGESSLLSALGNAPTTTSSNPTYFEELSKNATYAGTETVNGVKCHVLEVENASEMESDAQEMTYYVNAERYVPARLQMVQPPQQGGGKPTEVVMNFEDYRTTEGITLAWRTTMAYIQS
;
A
#
# COMPACT_ATOMS: atom_id res chain seq x y z
N MET A 1 39.56 40.26 -39.62
CA MET A 1 39.53 39.19 -38.58
C MET A 1 38.22 38.44 -38.73
N SER A 2 38.29 37.16 -39.09
CA SER A 2 37.19 36.42 -39.74
C SER A 2 36.01 36.08 -38.81
N MET A 3 34.82 36.64 -39.11
CA MET A 3 33.52 36.33 -38.49
C MET A 3 33.11 34.83 -38.56
N ARG A 4 33.84 34.00 -39.31
CA ARG A 4 33.62 32.54 -39.36
C ARG A 4 33.99 31.83 -38.06
N ARG A 5 34.92 32.36 -37.26
CA ARG A 5 35.37 31.67 -36.02
C ARG A 5 34.39 31.83 -34.85
N PHE A 6 33.59 32.90 -34.82
CA PHE A 6 32.64 33.17 -33.74
C PHE A 6 31.35 32.33 -33.83
N ARG A 7 30.93 31.98 -35.06
CA ARG A 7 29.74 31.15 -35.29
C ARG A 7 29.94 29.68 -34.94
N ILE A 8 31.17 29.17 -35.00
CA ILE A 8 31.49 27.77 -34.69
C ILE A 8 31.47 27.54 -33.17
N PHE A 9 31.93 28.51 -32.37
CA PHE A 9 31.88 28.42 -30.90
C PHE A 9 30.45 28.49 -30.35
N LEU A 10 29.56 29.27 -30.96
CA LEU A 10 28.17 29.38 -30.51
C LEU A 10 27.34 28.12 -30.86
N ALA A 11 27.65 27.45 -31.98
CA ALA A 11 27.02 26.18 -32.34
C ALA A 11 27.43 25.04 -31.39
N PHE A 12 28.69 25.04 -30.91
CA PHE A 12 29.15 24.04 -29.94
C PHE A 12 28.52 24.21 -28.55
N LEU A 13 28.27 25.45 -28.12
CA LEU A 13 27.59 25.72 -26.84
C LEU A 13 26.10 25.35 -26.86
N LEU A 14 25.41 25.50 -27.99
CA LEU A 14 24.00 25.07 -28.12
C LEU A 14 23.84 23.54 -28.19
N CYS A 15 24.80 22.82 -28.78
CA CYS A 15 24.78 21.36 -28.79
C CYS A 15 25.11 20.76 -27.40
N ALA A 16 25.91 21.43 -26.57
CA ALA A 16 26.26 20.94 -25.24
C ALA A 16 25.08 21.03 -24.24
N SER A 17 24.13 21.95 -24.44
CA SER A 17 22.95 22.09 -23.57
C SER A 17 21.81 21.10 -23.87
N LEU A 18 21.86 20.38 -25.00
CA LEU A 18 20.83 19.39 -25.36
C LEU A 18 21.15 17.97 -24.88
N LEU A 19 22.36 17.74 -24.36
CA LEU A 19 22.80 16.43 -23.84
C LEU A 19 22.50 16.21 -22.34
N SER A 20 21.91 17.18 -21.65
CA SER A 20 21.51 17.06 -20.24
C SER A 20 20.05 16.65 -20.03
N LEU A 21 19.24 16.50 -21.10
CA LEU A 21 17.99 15.75 -21.04
C LEU A 21 18.27 14.26 -21.27
N VAL A 22 19.12 13.68 -20.41
CA VAL A 22 19.01 12.24 -20.19
C VAL A 22 17.68 12.11 -19.44
N PRO A 23 16.64 11.43 -19.98
CA PRO A 23 15.50 11.07 -19.17
C PRO A 23 16.09 10.32 -18.00
N ARG A 24 16.01 10.92 -16.80
CA ARG A 24 16.36 10.23 -15.57
C ARG A 24 15.46 9.01 -15.60
N SER A 25 15.99 7.85 -16.00
CA SER A 25 15.25 6.61 -15.96
C SER A 25 14.67 6.59 -14.57
N ALA A 26 13.35 6.79 -14.46
CA ALA A 26 12.68 6.55 -13.21
C ALA A 26 13.09 5.13 -12.89
N ALA A 27 13.91 4.95 -11.85
CA ALA A 27 14.38 3.63 -11.46
C ALA A 27 13.13 2.75 -11.46
N ALA A 28 13.15 1.69 -12.27
CA ALA A 28 12.00 0.82 -12.42
C ALA A 28 11.52 0.49 -11.02
N GLN A 29 10.32 0.96 -10.66
CA GLN A 29 9.82 0.79 -9.32
C GLN A 29 9.60 -0.71 -9.13
N SER A 30 10.04 -1.23 -7.99
CA SER A 30 9.89 -2.65 -7.64
C SER A 30 8.94 -2.79 -6.46
N ALA A 31 8.30 -3.94 -6.32
CA ALA A 31 7.45 -4.23 -5.17
C ALA A 31 8.21 -4.03 -3.84
N GLN A 32 9.47 -4.48 -3.80
CA GLN A 32 10.38 -4.22 -2.68
C GLN A 32 10.50 -2.72 -2.36
N SER A 33 10.81 -1.88 -3.35
CA SER A 33 10.99 -0.44 -3.12
C SER A 33 9.71 0.25 -2.62
N ILE A 34 8.53 -0.24 -3.03
CA ILE A 34 7.26 0.30 -2.57
C ILE A 34 6.96 -0.18 -1.15
N ALA A 35 7.14 -1.48 -0.88
CA ALA A 35 6.94 -2.07 0.45
C ALA A 35 7.87 -1.44 1.51
N GLU A 36 9.15 -1.17 1.17
CA GLU A 36 10.09 -0.48 2.06
C GLU A 36 9.64 0.94 2.40
N LYS A 37 9.07 1.68 1.43
CA LYS A 37 8.53 3.02 1.68
C LYS A 37 7.25 2.99 2.51
N MET A 38 6.37 2.01 2.28
CA MET A 38 5.19 1.79 3.13
C MET A 38 5.63 1.50 4.57
N LYS A 39 6.62 0.62 4.75
CA LYS A 39 7.19 0.29 6.06
C LYS A 39 7.79 1.51 6.74
N ALA A 40 8.58 2.30 6.04
CA ALA A 40 9.18 3.52 6.58
C ALA A 40 8.10 4.52 7.02
N GLN A 41 7.08 4.76 6.19
CA GLN A 41 5.96 5.65 6.52
C GLN A 41 5.14 5.14 7.72
N TYR A 42 5.02 3.83 7.88
CA TYR A 42 4.36 3.22 9.03
C TYR A 42 5.19 3.36 10.31
N GLN A 43 6.50 3.10 10.23
CA GLN A 43 7.42 3.23 11.37
C GLN A 43 7.54 4.67 11.86
N ASP A 44 7.58 5.64 10.95
CA ASP A 44 7.62 7.08 11.25
C ASP A 44 6.41 7.52 12.09
N GLN A 45 5.20 7.05 11.71
CA GLN A 45 3.98 7.33 12.47
C GLN A 45 3.99 6.74 13.89
N LEU A 46 4.69 5.62 14.09
CA LEU A 46 4.74 4.95 15.39
C LEU A 46 5.85 5.45 16.32
N GLU A 47 6.78 6.28 15.84
CA GLU A 47 7.89 6.79 16.65
C GLU A 47 7.37 7.41 17.95
N ASN A 48 6.37 8.29 17.83
CA ASN A 48 5.84 9.10 18.93
C ASN A 48 4.46 8.64 19.42
N VAL A 49 3.99 7.48 18.98
CA VAL A 49 2.67 6.94 19.36
C VAL A 49 2.84 5.63 20.10
N ASP A 50 2.40 5.61 21.36
CA ASP A 50 2.50 4.41 22.21
C ASP A 50 1.27 3.52 22.12
N ASN A 51 0.10 4.10 21.87
CA ASN A 51 -1.16 3.39 21.68
C ASN A 51 -2.15 4.30 20.98
N TYR A 52 -3.18 3.69 20.39
CA TYR A 52 -4.33 4.40 19.86
C TYR A 52 -5.53 3.45 19.74
N VAL A 53 -6.72 4.03 19.64
CA VAL A 53 -7.98 3.30 19.51
C VAL A 53 -8.67 3.75 18.23
N VAL A 54 -9.19 2.78 17.47
CA VAL A 54 -10.04 3.05 16.31
C VAL A 54 -11.44 2.54 16.63
N GLU A 55 -12.40 3.45 16.68
CA GLU A 55 -13.81 3.13 16.87
C GLU A 55 -14.54 3.25 15.52
N THR A 56 -15.27 2.21 15.15
CA THR A 56 -16.09 2.17 13.94
C THR A 56 -17.51 1.75 14.31
N SER A 57 -18.44 1.81 13.35
CA SER A 57 -19.80 1.29 13.55
C SER A 57 -19.88 -0.24 13.68
N MET A 58 -18.78 -0.98 13.41
CA MET A 58 -18.75 -2.45 13.38
C MET A 58 -17.82 -3.07 14.43
N TYR A 59 -16.81 -2.33 14.88
CA TYR A 59 -15.83 -2.77 15.86
C TYR A 59 -15.07 -1.59 16.47
N THR A 60 -14.47 -1.85 17.63
CA THR A 60 -13.43 -1.03 18.23
C THR A 60 -12.12 -1.82 18.24
N SER A 61 -11.03 -1.27 17.68
CA SER A 61 -9.69 -1.87 17.77
C SER A 61 -8.79 -1.05 18.68
N TYR A 62 -8.23 -1.70 19.69
CA TYR A 62 -7.23 -1.16 20.60
C TYR A 62 -5.85 -1.58 20.10
N ARG A 63 -4.94 -0.63 19.96
CA ARG A 63 -3.59 -0.90 19.44
C ARG A 63 -2.56 -0.34 20.39
N ARG A 64 -1.55 -1.15 20.72
CA ARG A 64 -0.48 -0.79 21.63
C ARG A 64 0.87 -1.11 21.00
N LYS A 65 1.76 -0.13 20.99
CA LYS A 65 3.14 -0.31 20.57
C LYS A 65 3.86 -1.24 21.54
N VAL A 66 4.53 -2.23 20.98
CA VAL A 66 5.40 -3.17 21.68
C VAL A 66 6.73 -3.26 20.95
N MET A 67 7.78 -3.66 21.66
CA MET A 67 9.06 -3.98 21.03
C MET A 67 9.10 -5.50 20.80
N LYS A 68 9.15 -5.91 19.52
CA LYS A 68 9.27 -7.31 19.12
C LYS A 68 10.51 -7.45 18.24
N ASP A 69 11.43 -8.35 18.64
CA ASP A 69 12.69 -8.60 17.93
C ASP A 69 13.52 -7.32 17.65
N GLY A 70 13.47 -6.36 18.57
CA GLY A 70 14.19 -5.08 18.47
C GLY A 70 13.54 -4.01 17.59
N ALA A 71 12.37 -4.26 17.01
CA ALA A 71 11.61 -3.30 16.20
C ALA A 71 10.25 -2.95 16.85
N PRO A 72 9.72 -1.72 16.63
CA PRO A 72 8.37 -1.38 17.05
C PRO A 72 7.35 -2.18 16.25
N ALA A 73 6.43 -2.83 16.95
CA ALA A 73 5.28 -3.53 16.42
C ALA A 73 4.00 -3.09 17.15
N LEU A 74 2.82 -3.42 16.62
CA LEU A 74 1.55 -3.17 17.28
C LEU A 74 0.90 -4.49 17.71
N GLU A 75 0.64 -4.61 19.00
CA GLU A 75 -0.37 -5.56 19.46
C GLU A 75 -1.76 -4.95 19.25
N THR A 76 -2.66 -5.74 18.69
CA THR A 76 -4.03 -5.32 18.38
C THR A 76 -5.02 -6.22 19.10
N GLU A 77 -5.97 -5.62 19.81
CA GLU A 77 -7.16 -6.28 20.34
C GLU A 77 -8.39 -5.68 19.63
N VAL A 78 -9.25 -6.51 19.05
CA VAL A 78 -10.46 -6.06 18.36
C VAL A 78 -11.69 -6.52 19.14
N LYS A 79 -12.58 -5.58 19.45
CA LYS A 79 -13.89 -5.84 20.04
C LYS A 79 -14.98 -5.54 19.02
N MET A 80 -15.73 -6.55 18.65
CA MET A 80 -16.82 -6.44 17.68
C MET A 80 -18.06 -5.80 18.31
N THR A 81 -18.77 -4.96 17.56
CA THR A 81 -20.12 -4.54 17.93
C THR A 81 -21.13 -5.49 17.29
N GLY A 82 -21.64 -6.46 18.05
CA GLY A 82 -22.61 -7.48 17.61
C GLY A 82 -22.00 -8.83 17.19
N GLU A 83 -22.86 -9.84 16.94
CA GLU A 83 -22.45 -11.14 16.38
C GLU A 83 -22.28 -11.02 14.87
N SER A 84 -21.05 -10.86 14.39
CA SER A 84 -20.76 -10.88 12.95
C SER A 84 -19.56 -11.78 12.66
N SER A 85 -19.83 -12.99 12.18
CA SER A 85 -18.83 -13.96 11.68
C SER A 85 -18.18 -13.53 10.36
N LEU A 86 -18.66 -12.45 9.73
CA LEU A 86 -18.22 -11.98 8.41
C LEU A 86 -16.86 -11.26 8.43
N LEU A 87 -16.36 -10.85 9.61
CA LEU A 87 -15.11 -10.11 9.75
C LEU A 87 -13.91 -10.97 10.16
N SER A 88 -14.09 -12.27 10.42
CA SER A 88 -12.97 -13.19 10.65
C SER A 88 -11.98 -13.20 9.46
N ALA A 89 -12.49 -13.04 8.24
CA ALA A 89 -11.69 -12.88 7.01
C ALA A 89 -11.01 -11.50 6.90
N LEU A 90 -11.54 -10.47 7.59
CA LEU A 90 -10.93 -9.15 7.67
C LEU A 90 -9.91 -9.03 8.81
N GLY A 91 -9.80 -10.05 9.69
CA GLY A 91 -8.69 -10.19 10.63
C GLY A 91 -7.32 -10.22 9.94
N ASN A 92 -7.30 -10.61 8.66
CA ASN A 92 -6.14 -10.59 7.77
C ASN A 92 -6.25 -9.55 6.64
N ALA A 93 -7.35 -8.78 6.57
CA ALA A 93 -7.40 -7.66 5.64
C ALA A 93 -6.39 -6.61 6.12
N PRO A 94 -5.49 -6.14 5.24
CA PRO A 94 -4.58 -5.05 5.52
C PRO A 94 -5.40 -3.76 5.67
N THR A 95 -6.01 -3.61 6.84
CA THR A 95 -5.97 -2.33 7.53
C THR A 95 -4.49 -1.93 7.56
N THR A 96 -4.20 -0.64 7.48
CA THR A 96 -2.85 -0.02 7.42
C THR A 96 -1.91 -0.35 8.61
N THR A 97 -2.22 -1.42 9.33
CA THR A 97 -1.86 -1.76 10.68
C THR A 97 -1.91 -3.29 10.78
N SER A 98 -1.22 -4.00 9.88
CA SER A 98 -1.12 -5.45 9.99
C SER A 98 -0.55 -5.77 11.36
N SER A 99 -1.33 -6.46 12.19
CA SER A 99 -0.86 -7.12 13.41
C SER A 99 0.21 -8.19 13.09
N ASN A 100 0.40 -8.52 11.81
CA ASN A 100 1.51 -9.30 11.31
C ASN A 100 2.77 -8.43 11.12
N PRO A 101 3.83 -8.63 11.92
CA PRO A 101 5.08 -7.89 11.81
C PRO A 101 5.87 -8.19 10.52
N THR A 102 5.57 -9.27 9.78
CA THR A 102 6.25 -9.65 8.53
C THR A 102 5.55 -9.18 7.26
N TYR A 103 4.41 -8.49 7.38
CA TYR A 103 3.57 -8.10 6.24
C TYR A 103 4.34 -7.35 5.14
N PHE A 104 5.18 -6.38 5.51
CA PHE A 104 5.92 -5.59 4.51
C PHE A 104 7.03 -6.43 3.86
N GLU A 105 7.66 -7.33 4.60
CA GLU A 105 8.66 -8.28 4.09
C GLU A 105 8.02 -9.28 3.12
N GLU A 106 6.86 -9.83 3.47
CA GLU A 106 6.10 -10.75 2.62
C GLU A 106 5.61 -10.06 1.35
N LEU A 107 5.05 -8.86 1.47
CA LEU A 107 4.65 -8.06 0.32
C LEU A 107 5.85 -7.75 -0.59
N SER A 108 7.00 -7.40 0.00
CA SER A 108 8.24 -7.17 -0.76
C SER A 108 8.71 -8.39 -1.53
N LYS A 109 8.51 -9.59 -0.98
CA LYS A 109 9.03 -10.85 -1.53
C LYS A 109 8.09 -11.46 -2.56
N ASN A 110 6.79 -11.42 -2.30
CA ASN A 110 5.78 -12.21 -3.00
C ASN A 110 4.96 -11.36 -4.01
N ALA A 111 5.08 -10.03 -3.97
CA ALA A 111 4.38 -9.18 -4.93
C ALA A 111 5.22 -8.83 -6.17
N THR A 112 4.54 -8.65 -7.29
CA THR A 112 5.07 -8.12 -8.54
C THR A 112 4.58 -6.69 -8.74
N TYR A 113 5.46 -5.79 -9.16
CA TYR A 113 5.07 -4.41 -9.50
C TYR A 113 4.50 -4.35 -10.91
N ALA A 114 3.22 -3.96 -11.02
CA ALA A 114 2.48 -3.91 -12.28
C ALA A 114 2.38 -2.49 -12.89
N GLY A 115 3.01 -1.49 -12.27
CA GLY A 115 3.01 -0.11 -12.77
C GLY A 115 2.24 0.87 -11.88
N THR A 116 1.61 1.85 -12.51
CA THR A 116 0.78 2.84 -11.81
C THR A 116 -0.60 2.98 -12.44
N GLU A 117 -1.61 3.11 -11.59
CA GLU A 117 -3.00 3.32 -11.99
C GLU A 117 -3.61 4.47 -11.18
N THR A 118 -4.64 5.15 -11.71
CA THR A 118 -5.39 6.14 -10.94
C THR A 118 -6.64 5.49 -10.33
N VAL A 119 -6.71 5.42 -9.01
CA VAL A 119 -7.84 4.87 -8.25
C VAL A 119 -8.43 5.96 -7.37
N ASN A 120 -9.74 6.17 -7.45
CA ASN A 120 -10.46 7.20 -6.67
C ASN A 120 -9.84 8.61 -6.80
N GLY A 121 -9.32 8.94 -7.98
CA GLY A 121 -8.65 10.22 -8.26
C GLY A 121 -7.22 10.34 -7.74
N VAL A 122 -6.65 9.27 -7.17
CA VAL A 122 -5.29 9.21 -6.62
C VAL A 122 -4.42 8.33 -7.51
N LYS A 123 -3.22 8.80 -7.84
CA LYS A 123 -2.22 7.96 -8.51
C LYS A 123 -1.65 6.94 -7.54
N CYS A 124 -1.69 5.67 -7.92
CA CYS A 124 -1.27 4.54 -7.11
C CYS A 124 -0.20 3.71 -7.82
N HIS A 125 0.71 3.12 -7.04
CA HIS A 125 1.47 1.94 -7.43
C HIS A 125 0.58 0.71 -7.35
N VAL A 126 0.71 -0.20 -8.32
CA VAL A 126 -0.03 -1.46 -8.35
C VAL A 126 0.93 -2.60 -8.01
N LEU A 127 0.63 -3.34 -6.95
CA LEU A 127 1.36 -4.54 -6.53
C LEU A 127 0.43 -5.74 -6.61
N GLU A 128 0.81 -6.76 -7.37
CA GLU A 128 0.02 -7.97 -7.60
C GLU A 128 0.65 -9.15 -6.88
N VAL A 129 -0.18 -9.92 -6.20
CA VAL A 129 0.21 -11.15 -5.49
C VAL A 129 -0.64 -12.27 -6.05
N GLU A 130 -0.03 -13.07 -6.93
CA GLU A 130 -0.70 -14.18 -7.63
C GLU A 130 -0.97 -15.39 -6.71
N ASN A 131 -0.18 -15.54 -5.64
CA ASN A 131 -0.33 -16.61 -4.65
C ASN A 131 -0.46 -16.01 -3.25
N ALA A 132 -1.68 -15.57 -2.89
CA ALA A 132 -1.91 -14.87 -1.64
C ALA A 132 -1.74 -15.76 -0.38
N SER A 133 -1.70 -17.09 -0.53
CA SER A 133 -1.34 -18.00 0.57
C SER A 133 0.08 -17.76 1.10
N GLU A 134 0.98 -17.20 0.29
CA GLU A 134 2.34 -16.81 0.72
C GLU A 134 2.37 -15.56 1.60
N MET A 135 1.23 -14.87 1.72
CA MET A 135 1.00 -13.74 2.62
C MET A 135 0.08 -14.11 3.80
N GLU A 136 -0.02 -15.40 4.12
CA GLU A 136 -0.92 -15.93 5.16
C GLU A 136 -2.39 -15.50 4.98
N SER A 137 -2.81 -15.34 3.71
CA SER A 137 -4.18 -14.97 3.34
C SER A 137 -4.94 -16.17 2.78
N ASP A 138 -6.23 -16.26 3.08
CA ASP A 138 -7.15 -17.25 2.52
C ASP A 138 -7.61 -16.89 1.08
N ALA A 139 -7.24 -15.71 0.59
CA ALA A 139 -7.47 -15.32 -0.79
C ALA A 139 -6.63 -16.17 -1.76
N GLN A 140 -7.09 -16.29 -3.01
CA GLN A 140 -6.30 -16.84 -4.11
C GLN A 140 -5.29 -15.81 -4.59
N GLU A 141 -5.77 -14.61 -4.88
CA GLU A 141 -5.01 -13.51 -5.46
C GLU A 141 -5.31 -12.20 -4.74
N MET A 142 -4.35 -11.28 -4.71
CA MET A 142 -4.51 -9.95 -4.13
C MET A 142 -3.85 -8.88 -5.00
N THR A 143 -4.52 -7.74 -5.17
CA THR A 143 -3.96 -6.56 -5.83
C THR A 143 -4.03 -5.37 -4.89
N TYR A 144 -2.86 -4.82 -4.57
CA TYR A 144 -2.69 -3.66 -3.72
C TYR A 144 -2.49 -2.42 -4.57
N TYR A 145 -3.33 -1.40 -4.32
CA TYR A 145 -3.18 -0.08 -4.90
C TYR A 145 -2.65 0.85 -3.81
N VAL A 146 -1.39 1.25 -3.91
CA VAL A 146 -0.69 2.05 -2.89
C VAL A 146 -0.53 3.48 -3.40
N ASN A 147 -1.04 4.48 -2.68
CA ASN A 147 -0.87 5.89 -3.02
C ASN A 147 0.60 6.22 -3.32
N ALA A 148 0.88 6.76 -4.50
CA ALA A 148 2.24 6.94 -5.01
C ALA A 148 3.04 8.04 -4.29
N GLU A 149 2.37 8.91 -3.55
CA GLU A 149 2.99 10.00 -2.78
C GLU A 149 3.02 9.69 -1.29
N ARG A 150 1.90 9.19 -0.74
CA ARG A 150 1.73 8.97 0.70
C ARG A 150 2.08 7.55 1.16
N TYR A 151 2.25 6.61 0.25
CA TYR A 151 2.54 5.20 0.54
C TYR A 151 1.56 4.54 1.52
N VAL A 152 0.29 4.97 1.46
CA VAL A 152 -0.84 4.33 2.14
C VAL A 152 -1.70 3.57 1.12
N PRO A 153 -2.35 2.46 1.50
CA PRO A 153 -3.33 1.77 0.65
C PRO A 153 -4.44 2.74 0.20
N ALA A 154 -4.82 2.67 -1.07
CA ALA A 154 -5.98 3.37 -1.61
C ALA A 154 -7.09 2.37 -1.96
N ARG A 155 -6.70 1.17 -2.39
CA ARG A 155 -7.60 0.05 -2.64
C ARG A 155 -6.88 -1.28 -2.40
N LEU A 156 -7.64 -2.25 -1.93
CA LEU A 156 -7.27 -3.65 -1.97
C LEU A 156 -8.33 -4.42 -2.74
N GLN A 157 -7.91 -5.23 -3.69
CA GLN A 157 -8.75 -6.19 -4.38
C GLN A 157 -8.29 -7.60 -4.03
N MET A 158 -9.22 -8.49 -3.75
CA MET A 158 -8.93 -9.88 -3.38
C MET A 158 -9.86 -10.81 -4.14
N VAL A 159 -9.33 -11.91 -4.63
CA VAL A 159 -10.13 -13.00 -5.19
C VAL A 159 -10.26 -14.08 -4.13
N GLN A 160 -11.45 -14.24 -3.56
CA GLN A 160 -11.73 -15.26 -2.56
C GLN A 160 -12.10 -16.58 -3.26
N PRO A 161 -11.60 -17.73 -2.77
CA PRO A 161 -11.99 -19.01 -3.31
C PRO A 161 -13.50 -19.25 -3.14
N PRO A 162 -14.09 -20.15 -3.94
CA PRO A 162 -15.47 -20.58 -3.75
C PRO A 162 -15.73 -21.03 -2.31
N GLN A 163 -16.83 -20.58 -1.71
CA GLN A 163 -17.25 -21.09 -0.40
C GLN A 163 -17.59 -22.59 -0.48
N GLN A 164 -17.38 -23.32 0.62
CA GLN A 164 -17.69 -24.74 0.70
C GLN A 164 -19.17 -25.00 0.36
N GLY A 165 -19.41 -25.68 -0.75
CA GLY A 165 -20.76 -25.86 -1.32
C GLY A 165 -20.82 -25.77 -2.85
N GLY A 166 -19.73 -25.33 -3.49
CA GLY A 166 -19.69 -25.14 -4.94
C GLY A 166 -20.27 -23.77 -5.31
N GLY A 167 -19.39 -22.86 -5.71
CA GLY A 167 -19.73 -21.50 -6.10
C GLY A 167 -18.63 -20.94 -7.00
N LYS A 168 -18.82 -19.72 -7.47
CA LYS A 168 -17.77 -19.01 -8.19
C LYS A 168 -16.87 -18.26 -7.20
N PRO A 169 -15.60 -18.01 -7.57
CA PRO A 169 -14.76 -17.10 -6.83
C PRO A 169 -15.47 -15.74 -6.66
N THR A 170 -15.34 -15.17 -5.46
CA THR A 170 -15.92 -13.86 -5.16
C THR A 170 -14.79 -12.84 -5.12
N GLU A 171 -14.91 -11.80 -5.94
CA GLU A 171 -14.01 -10.67 -5.86
C GLU A 171 -14.50 -9.72 -4.77
N VAL A 172 -13.58 -9.33 -3.89
CA VAL A 172 -13.80 -8.37 -2.81
C VAL A 172 -12.96 -7.15 -3.10
N VAL A 173 -13.61 -5.99 -3.26
CA VAL A 173 -12.94 -4.70 -3.47
C VAL A 173 -13.15 -3.84 -2.24
N MET A 174 -12.05 -3.45 -1.59
CA MET A 174 -12.03 -2.52 -0.47
C MET A 174 -11.38 -1.21 -0.89
N ASN A 175 -12.07 -0.08 -0.74
CA ASN A 175 -11.49 1.25 -0.94
C ASN A 175 -11.21 1.91 0.40
N PHE A 176 -10.07 2.59 0.48
CA PHE A 176 -9.63 3.34 1.65
C PHE A 176 -9.56 4.83 1.28
N GLU A 177 -10.45 5.62 1.88
CA GLU A 177 -10.70 7.01 1.53
C GLU A 177 -10.60 7.91 2.75
N ASP A 178 -10.52 9.23 2.50
CA ASP A 178 -10.51 10.27 3.53
C ASP A 178 -9.42 10.01 4.59
N TYR A 179 -8.17 9.86 4.13
CA TYR A 179 -7.04 9.66 5.02
C TYR A 179 -6.72 10.91 5.82
N ARG A 180 -6.84 10.81 7.14
CA ARG A 180 -6.52 11.89 8.08
C ARG A 180 -5.45 11.45 9.05
N THR A 181 -4.66 12.44 9.48
CA THR A 181 -3.66 12.26 10.55
C THR A 181 -4.19 12.89 11.82
N THR A 182 -4.34 12.08 12.86
CA THR A 182 -4.78 12.51 14.19
C THR A 182 -3.79 11.98 15.21
N GLU A 183 -3.25 12.86 16.06
CA GLU A 183 -2.31 12.48 17.12
C GLU A 183 -1.13 11.62 16.62
N GLY A 184 -0.61 11.94 15.43
CA GLY A 184 0.54 11.25 14.82
C GLY A 184 0.20 10.01 13.98
N ILE A 185 -1.03 9.50 14.05
CA ILE A 185 -1.47 8.32 13.30
C ILE A 185 -2.30 8.70 12.09
N THR A 186 -1.97 8.14 10.92
CA THR A 186 -2.69 8.34 9.66
C THR A 186 -3.55 7.12 9.33
N LEU A 187 -4.87 7.32 9.26
CA LEU A 187 -5.84 6.25 8.98
C LEU A 187 -6.86 6.71 7.94
N ALA A 188 -7.42 5.75 7.20
CA ALA A 188 -8.61 5.99 6.38
C ALA A 188 -9.81 6.20 7.30
N TRP A 189 -10.49 7.34 7.16
CA TRP A 189 -11.74 7.60 7.91
C TRP A 189 -12.97 7.01 7.22
N ARG A 190 -12.80 6.54 5.99
CA ARG A 190 -13.84 5.85 5.26
C ARG A 190 -13.27 4.61 4.58
N THR A 191 -13.83 3.46 4.93
CA THR A 191 -13.59 2.20 4.21
C THR A 191 -14.89 1.74 3.59
N THR A 192 -14.89 1.48 2.29
CA THR A 192 -16.03 0.87 1.60
C THR A 192 -15.64 -0.50 1.08
N MET A 193 -16.57 -1.45 1.12
CA MET A 193 -16.36 -2.83 0.69
C MET A 193 -17.47 -3.23 -0.27
N ALA A 194 -17.11 -3.81 -1.41
CA ALA A 194 -18.02 -4.33 -2.41
C ALA A 194 -17.66 -5.79 -2.72
N TYR A 195 -18.69 -6.61 -2.91
CA TYR A 195 -18.57 -8.00 -3.34
C TYR A 195 -19.05 -8.11 -4.77
N ILE A 196 -18.17 -8.57 -5.66
CA ILE A 196 -18.46 -8.75 -7.08
C ILE A 196 -18.49 -10.26 -7.32
N GLN A 197 -19.68 -10.77 -7.65
CA GLN A 197 -19.81 -12.16 -8.08
C GLN A 197 -19.46 -12.25 -9.56
N SER A 198 -18.48 -13.10 -9.88
CA SER A 198 -18.12 -13.44 -11.25
C SER A 198 -19.09 -14.42 -11.91
#